data_AF-A0A517SBY0-F1
#
_entry.id   AF-A0A517SBY0-F1
#
_cell.length_a   1.000
_cell.length_b   1.000
_cell.length_c   1.000
_cell.angle_alpha   90.00
_cell.angle_beta   90.00
_cell.angle_gamma   90.00
#
_symmetry.space_group_name_H-M   'P 1'
#
loop_
_entity.id
_entity.type
_entity.pdbx_description
1 polymer ?
#
loop_
_entity_poly.entity_id
_entity_poly.type
_entity_poly.pdbx_seq_one_letter_code
_entity_poly.pdbx_strand_id
1 'polypeptide(L)'
;MIQPANGDSGATSAQLRMQTRTIQIVVAALITGVVTFAGFLAVSGEFQKPPRGQTLSYVAVAFGALAAVLHVVVPAAIERTSLAKQGVGAGPEMLMGTLFTRTIVACAILEGAAFFSLVAFQTEHQLWVLGVTAVLLLLMIAQFPTATRIEHWLETRMMEQATDRR
;
A
#
# COMPACT_ATOMS: atom_id res chain seq x y z
N MET A 1 25.70 13.87 -38.18
CA MET A 1 26.44 13.03 -37.21
C MET A 1 25.56 12.91 -35.98
N ILE A 2 24.76 11.83 -35.92
CA ILE A 2 23.78 11.62 -34.85
C ILE A 2 24.49 10.86 -33.73
N GLN A 3 24.61 11.49 -32.57
CA GLN A 3 25.24 10.90 -31.39
C GLN A 3 24.34 9.77 -30.85
N PRO A 4 24.86 8.56 -30.59
CA PRO A 4 24.02 7.45 -30.12
C PRO A 4 23.57 7.69 -28.67
N ALA A 5 22.26 7.77 -28.47
CA ALA A 5 21.55 7.93 -27.19
C ALA A 5 21.59 6.67 -26.30
N ASN A 6 22.72 5.96 -26.24
CA ASN A 6 22.84 4.67 -25.54
C ASN A 6 23.25 4.80 -24.06
N GLY A 7 23.56 6.00 -23.57
CA GLY A 7 23.96 6.24 -22.18
C GLY A 7 22.81 6.38 -21.19
N ASP A 8 21.66 6.92 -21.63
CA ASP A 8 20.57 7.33 -20.72
C ASP A 8 19.69 6.15 -20.27
N SER A 9 19.47 5.14 -21.13
CA SER A 9 18.60 3.99 -20.83
C SER A 9 19.11 3.16 -19.64
N GLY A 10 20.44 3.07 -19.48
CA GLY A 10 21.07 2.35 -18.38
C GLY A 10 20.83 3.04 -17.03
N ALA A 11 21.00 4.35 -16.97
CA ALA A 11 20.82 5.17 -15.77
C ALA A 11 19.36 5.16 -15.29
N THR A 12 18.40 5.35 -16.22
CA THR A 12 16.97 5.33 -15.89
C THR A 12 16.54 3.98 -15.31
N SER A 13 16.99 2.86 -15.90
CA SER A 13 16.63 1.53 -15.39
C SER A 13 17.16 1.26 -13.98
N ALA A 14 18.36 1.75 -13.65
CA ALA A 14 18.95 1.61 -12.31
C ALA A 14 18.17 2.43 -11.28
N GLN A 15 17.75 3.64 -11.64
CA GLN A 15 16.96 4.51 -10.78
C GLN A 15 15.56 3.93 -10.50
N LEU A 16 14.89 3.37 -11.51
CA LEU A 16 13.59 2.70 -11.34
C LEU A 16 13.69 1.49 -10.38
N ARG A 17 14.75 0.69 -10.48
CA ARG A 17 15.01 -0.42 -9.54
C ARG A 17 15.25 0.08 -8.11
N MET A 18 16.00 1.18 -7.97
CA MET A 18 16.25 1.79 -6.66
C MET A 18 14.95 2.29 -6.02
N GLN A 19 14.13 3.03 -6.77
CA GLN A 19 12.83 3.52 -6.30
C GLN A 19 11.87 2.37 -5.96
N THR A 20 11.84 1.33 -6.78
CA THR A 20 11.09 0.10 -6.53
C THR A 20 11.50 -0.56 -5.21
N ARG A 21 12.80 -0.64 -4.93
CA ARG A 21 13.28 -1.20 -3.68
C ARG A 21 12.87 -0.36 -2.48
N THR A 22 12.91 0.97 -2.60
CA THR A 22 12.46 1.87 -1.54
C THR A 22 10.98 1.65 -1.20
N ILE A 23 10.10 1.55 -2.19
CA ILE A 23 8.68 1.33 -1.94
C ILE A 23 8.41 -0.05 -1.33
N GLN A 24 9.15 -1.08 -1.76
CA GLN A 24 9.08 -2.42 -1.17
C GLN A 24 9.48 -2.41 0.31
N ILE A 25 10.55 -1.70 0.66
CA ILE A 25 11.01 -1.57 2.06
C ILE A 25 9.93 -0.89 2.90
N VAL A 26 9.33 0.20 2.41
CA VAL A 26 8.28 0.91 3.15
C VAL A 26 7.07 -0.01 3.35
N VAL A 27 6.54 -0.64 2.31
CA VAL A 27 5.38 -1.55 2.43
C VAL A 27 5.69 -2.74 3.34
N ALA A 28 6.88 -3.32 3.23
CA ALA A 28 7.32 -4.39 4.12
C ALA A 28 7.39 -3.93 5.58
N ALA A 29 7.84 -2.70 5.85
CA ALA A 29 7.89 -2.14 7.20
C ALA A 29 6.49 -1.98 7.80
N LEU A 30 5.51 -1.46 7.03
CA LEU A 30 4.12 -1.32 7.49
C LEU A 30 3.50 -2.69 7.84
N ILE A 31 3.70 -3.70 6.98
CA ILE A 31 3.24 -5.08 7.24
C ILE A 31 3.92 -5.65 8.48
N THR A 32 5.24 -5.49 8.57
CA THR A 32 6.04 -6.02 9.69
C THR A 32 5.62 -5.41 11.02
N GLY A 33 5.23 -4.12 11.05
CA GLY A 33 4.69 -3.47 12.24
C GLY A 33 3.46 -4.18 12.79
N VAL A 34 2.47 -4.44 11.94
CA VAL A 34 1.23 -5.16 12.32
C VAL A 34 1.55 -6.59 12.79
N VAL A 35 2.40 -7.31 12.06
CA VAL A 35 2.80 -8.69 12.41
C VAL A 35 3.55 -8.73 13.74
N THR A 36 4.46 -7.80 13.97
CA THR A 36 5.24 -7.71 15.23
C THR A 36 4.31 -7.43 16.40
N PHE A 37 3.34 -6.53 16.25
CA PHE A 37 2.36 -6.26 17.31
C PHE A 37 1.47 -7.46 17.60
N ALA A 38 1.01 -8.18 16.57
CA ALA A 38 0.29 -9.44 16.75
C ALA A 38 1.14 -10.50 17.48
N GLY A 39 2.42 -10.62 17.11
CA GLY A 39 3.38 -11.50 17.80
C GLY A 39 3.60 -11.12 19.26
N PHE A 40 3.68 -9.82 19.56
CA PHE A 40 3.74 -9.30 20.93
C PHE A 40 2.53 -9.75 21.75
N LEU A 41 1.30 -9.59 21.22
CA LEU A 41 0.08 -10.02 21.90
C LEU A 41 0.07 -11.53 22.17
N ALA A 42 0.64 -12.33 21.26
CA ALA A 42 0.78 -13.78 21.43
C ALA A 42 1.71 -14.14 22.59
N VAL A 43 2.87 -13.49 22.72
CA VAL A 43 3.83 -13.76 23.80
C VAL A 43 3.41 -13.15 25.14
N SER A 44 2.60 -12.08 25.14
CA SER A 44 2.04 -11.47 26.35
C SER A 44 0.88 -12.26 26.98
N GLY A 45 0.45 -13.37 26.36
CA GLY A 45 -0.62 -14.22 26.89
C GLY A 45 -2.03 -13.66 26.69
N GLU A 46 -2.21 -12.65 25.83
CA GLU A 46 -3.52 -12.02 25.58
C GLU A 46 -4.54 -13.02 25.01
N PHE A 47 -4.07 -14.05 24.31
CA PHE A 47 -4.89 -15.12 23.73
C PHE A 47 -5.52 -16.07 24.75
N GLN A 48 -5.04 -16.07 26.00
CA GLN A 48 -5.55 -16.95 27.06
C GLN A 48 -6.59 -16.25 27.95
N LYS A 49 -6.75 -14.93 27.80
CA LYS A 49 -7.68 -14.16 28.61
C LYS A 49 -9.13 -14.38 28.12
N PRO A 50 -10.11 -14.47 29.03
CA PRO A 50 -11.50 -14.61 28.64
C PRO A 50 -12.02 -13.36 27.92
N PRO A 51 -12.90 -13.48 26.92
CA PRO A 51 -13.48 -12.34 26.23
C PRO A 51 -14.26 -11.40 27.17
N ARG A 52 -14.13 -10.09 26.96
CA ARG A 52 -14.76 -9.03 27.77
C ARG A 52 -15.30 -7.92 26.87
N GLY A 53 -16.61 -7.69 26.88
CA GLY A 53 -17.22 -6.69 25.99
C GLY A 53 -17.04 -7.05 24.52
N GLN A 54 -17.65 -6.25 23.63
CA GLN A 54 -17.58 -6.42 22.17
C GLN A 54 -17.68 -5.08 21.41
N THR A 55 -17.73 -3.97 22.14
CA THR A 55 -18.03 -2.65 21.56
C THR A 55 -16.87 -2.21 20.66
N LEU A 56 -15.62 -2.31 21.14
CA LEU A 56 -14.45 -1.97 20.34
C LEU A 56 -14.28 -2.94 19.16
N SER A 57 -14.61 -4.21 19.35
CA SER A 57 -14.56 -5.24 18.32
C SER A 57 -15.50 -4.91 17.15
N TYR A 58 -16.74 -4.48 17.43
CA TYR A 58 -17.66 -4.02 16.37
C TYR A 58 -17.19 -2.75 15.68
N VAL A 59 -16.63 -1.80 16.44
CA VAL A 59 -16.01 -0.60 15.85
C VAL A 59 -14.84 -0.99 14.95
N ALA A 60 -14.05 -2.00 15.32
CA ALA A 60 -12.93 -2.47 14.53
C ALA A 60 -13.37 -3.10 13.21
N VAL A 61 -14.47 -3.86 13.20
CA VAL A 61 -15.07 -4.36 11.95
C VAL A 61 -15.52 -3.21 11.06
N ALA A 62 -16.28 -2.25 11.61
CA ALA A 62 -16.78 -1.12 10.84
C ALA A 62 -15.62 -0.29 10.26
N PHE A 63 -14.59 -0.04 11.08
CA PHE A 63 -13.40 0.68 10.65
C PHE A 63 -12.58 -0.09 9.61
N GLY A 64 -12.43 -1.40 9.78
CA GLY A 64 -11.78 -2.29 8.81
C GLY A 64 -12.51 -2.32 7.47
N ALA A 65 -13.83 -2.42 7.48
CA ALA A 65 -14.65 -2.38 6.26
C ALA A 65 -14.53 -1.01 5.56
N LEU A 66 -14.60 0.09 6.32
CA LEU A 66 -14.41 1.43 5.78
C LEU A 66 -13.00 1.61 5.18
N ALA A 67 -11.96 1.17 5.89
CA ALA A 67 -10.58 1.21 5.40
C ALA A 67 -10.41 0.37 4.13
N ALA A 68 -11.07 -0.79 4.04
CA ALA A 68 -11.10 -1.61 2.84
C ALA A 68 -11.79 -0.93 1.65
N VAL A 69 -12.72 0.01 1.86
CA VAL A 69 -13.25 0.84 0.77
C VAL A 69 -12.27 1.98 0.44
N LEU A 70 -11.80 2.68 1.47
CA LEU A 70 -10.95 3.86 1.31
C LEU A 70 -9.60 3.55 0.68
N HIS A 71 -9.04 2.36 0.87
CA HIS A 71 -7.77 1.97 0.23
C HIS A 71 -7.87 1.88 -1.29
N VAL A 72 -9.08 1.82 -1.87
CA VAL A 72 -9.27 1.89 -3.32
C VAL A 72 -9.58 3.32 -3.75
N VAL A 73 -10.47 3.99 -3.03
CA VAL A 73 -10.98 5.33 -3.39
C VAL A 73 -9.89 6.40 -3.27
N VAL A 74 -9.15 6.43 -2.16
CA VAL A 74 -8.17 7.49 -1.90
C VAL A 74 -6.98 7.41 -2.87
N PRO A 75 -6.34 6.25 -3.08
CA PRO A 75 -5.25 6.14 -4.07
C PRO A 75 -5.69 6.47 -5.49
N ALA A 76 -6.90 6.08 -5.88
CA ALA A 76 -7.44 6.43 -7.20
C ALA A 76 -7.64 7.95 -7.36
N ALA A 77 -8.11 8.63 -6.31
CA ALA A 77 -8.24 10.09 -6.31
C ALA A 77 -6.89 10.80 -6.37
N ILE A 78 -5.89 10.31 -5.64
CA ILE A 78 -4.50 10.80 -5.67
C ILE A 78 -3.93 10.67 -7.09
N GLU A 79 -4.08 9.51 -7.71
CA GLU A 79 -3.58 9.26 -9.07
C GLU A 79 -4.21 10.21 -10.08
N ARG A 80 -5.54 10.33 -10.10
CA ARG A 80 -6.25 11.26 -11.01
C ARG A 80 -5.79 12.70 -10.84
N THR A 81 -5.68 13.15 -9.59
CA THR A 81 -5.25 14.53 -9.28
C THR A 81 -3.79 14.76 -9.68
N SER A 82 -2.93 13.76 -9.46
CA SER A 82 -1.51 13.84 -9.80
C SER A 82 -1.31 13.88 -11.31
N LEU A 83 -1.99 13.00 -12.07
CA LEU A 83 -1.93 12.98 -13.53
C LEU A 83 -2.47 14.27 -14.16
N ALA A 84 -3.59 14.79 -13.65
CA ALA A 84 -4.15 16.06 -14.11
C ALA A 84 -3.17 17.24 -13.93
N LYS A 85 -2.33 17.21 -12.89
CA LYS A 85 -1.31 18.23 -12.64
C LYS A 85 -0.05 18.07 -13.48
N GLN A 86 0.32 16.84 -13.83
CA GLN A 86 1.55 16.57 -14.59
C GLN A 86 1.41 16.88 -16.08
N GLY A 87 0.18 16.87 -16.62
CA GLY A 87 -0.08 17.17 -18.02
C GLY A 87 0.40 16.07 -18.98
N VAL A 88 0.23 16.33 -20.28
CA VAL A 88 0.54 15.36 -21.34
C VAL A 88 2.05 15.31 -21.59
N GLY A 89 2.68 14.18 -21.26
CA GLY A 89 4.13 14.00 -21.43
C GLY A 89 4.94 13.88 -20.15
N ALA A 90 4.29 13.60 -19.02
CA ALA A 90 4.99 13.34 -17.77
C ALA A 90 6.05 12.25 -17.97
N GLY A 91 7.28 12.53 -17.53
CA GLY A 91 8.37 11.55 -17.61
C GLY A 91 8.14 10.37 -16.64
N PRO A 92 8.83 9.24 -16.86
CA PRO A 92 8.73 8.05 -15.99
C PRO A 92 8.96 8.35 -14.50
N GLU A 93 9.83 9.30 -14.18
CA GLU A 93 10.13 9.71 -12.80
C GLU A 93 8.93 10.32 -12.08
N MET A 94 8.15 11.16 -12.78
CA MET A 94 6.97 11.80 -12.20
C MET A 94 5.86 10.78 -11.97
N LEU A 95 5.67 9.86 -12.92
CA LEU A 95 4.74 8.75 -12.81
C LEU A 95 5.13 7.82 -11.64
N MET A 96 6.44 7.61 -11.42
CA MET A 96 6.93 6.88 -10.25
C MET A 96 6.63 7.55 -8.93
N GLY A 97 6.77 8.88 -8.84
CA GLY A 97 6.34 9.63 -7.66
C GLY A 97 4.86 9.39 -7.34
N THR A 98 3.99 9.41 -8.35
CA THR A 98 2.55 9.14 -8.18
C THR A 98 2.29 7.71 -7.69
N LEU A 99 2.95 6.72 -8.29
CA LEU A 99 2.83 5.32 -7.86
C LEU A 99 3.30 5.12 -6.42
N PHE A 100 4.39 5.79 -6.05
CA PHE A 100 4.96 5.74 -4.71
C PHE A 100 3.96 6.25 -3.66
N THR A 101 3.47 7.47 -3.84
CA THR A 101 2.52 8.08 -2.92
C THR A 101 1.23 7.27 -2.82
N ARG A 102 0.65 6.85 -3.96
CA ARG A 102 -0.64 6.15 -3.94
C ARG A 102 -0.55 4.80 -3.20
N THR A 103 0.55 4.06 -3.39
CA THR A 103 0.72 2.73 -2.77
C THR A 103 0.95 2.84 -1.27
N ILE A 104 1.77 3.80 -0.82
CA ILE A 104 2.01 4.01 0.62
C ILE A 104 0.73 4.44 1.32
N VAL A 105 -0.02 5.38 0.74
CA VAL A 105 -1.30 5.81 1.30
C VAL A 105 -2.30 4.66 1.38
N ALA A 106 -2.38 3.83 0.32
CA ALA A 106 -3.24 2.65 0.33
C ALA A 106 -2.89 1.67 1.47
N CYS A 107 -1.60 1.39 1.64
CA CYS A 107 -1.12 0.49 2.69
C CYS A 107 -1.32 1.08 4.09
N ALA A 108 -1.06 2.37 4.29
CA ALA A 108 -1.21 3.05 5.58
C ALA A 108 -2.68 3.07 6.06
N ILE A 109 -3.63 3.23 5.15
CA ILE A 109 -5.07 3.14 5.47
C ILE A 109 -5.42 1.75 6.02
N LEU A 110 -4.94 0.68 5.36
CA LEU A 110 -5.18 -0.70 5.80
C LEU A 110 -4.43 -1.02 7.10
N GLU A 111 -3.18 -0.58 7.22
CA GLU A 111 -2.35 -0.74 8.41
C GLU A 111 -3.03 -0.14 9.65
N GLY A 112 -3.52 1.09 9.57
CA GLY A 112 -4.20 1.76 10.68
C GLY A 112 -5.41 0.95 11.17
N ALA A 113 -6.20 0.38 10.26
CA ALA A 113 -7.32 -0.47 10.62
C ALA A 113 -6.91 -1.84 11.17
N ALA A 114 -5.82 -2.43 10.65
CA ALA A 114 -5.27 -3.68 11.16
C ALA A 114 -4.72 -3.51 12.59
N PHE A 115 -4.00 -2.42 12.86
CA PHE A 115 -3.53 -2.06 14.20
C PHE A 115 -4.70 -1.80 15.15
N PHE A 116 -5.71 -1.04 14.72
CA PHE A 116 -6.89 -0.81 15.56
C PHE A 116 -7.60 -2.12 15.91
N SER A 117 -7.69 -3.06 14.97
CA SER A 117 -8.26 -4.39 15.22
C SER A 117 -7.44 -5.17 16.26
N LEU A 118 -6.11 -5.08 16.22
CA LEU A 118 -5.25 -5.68 17.26
C LEU A 118 -5.41 -5.02 18.63
N VAL A 119 -5.60 -3.69 18.69
CA VAL A 119 -5.90 -2.96 19.94
C VAL A 119 -7.26 -3.37 20.51
N ALA A 120 -8.27 -3.53 19.66
CA ALA A 120 -9.57 -4.04 20.07
C ALA A 120 -9.46 -5.47 20.64
N PHE A 121 -8.70 -6.35 19.98
CA PHE A 121 -8.40 -7.69 20.51
C PHE A 121 -7.65 -7.63 21.85
N GLN A 122 -6.64 -6.77 22.00
CA GLN A 122 -5.92 -6.61 23.27
C GLN A 122 -6.84 -6.18 24.42
N THR A 123 -7.88 -5.40 24.12
CA THR A 123 -8.78 -4.84 25.13
C THR A 123 -9.92 -5.79 25.50
N GLU A 124 -10.52 -6.44 24.49
CA GLU A 124 -11.76 -7.23 24.65
C GLU A 124 -11.53 -8.74 24.51
N HIS A 125 -10.33 -9.18 24.10
CA HIS A 125 -9.93 -10.57 23.91
C HIS A 125 -10.86 -11.38 22.97
N GLN A 126 -11.54 -10.69 22.03
CA GLN A 126 -12.42 -11.30 21.03
C GLN A 126 -11.60 -11.87 19.86
N LEU A 127 -11.35 -13.18 19.86
CA LEU A 127 -10.49 -13.84 18.86
C LEU A 127 -10.95 -13.64 17.41
N TRP A 128 -12.25 -13.51 17.16
CA TRP A 128 -12.78 -13.32 15.81
C TRP A 128 -12.34 -11.98 15.18
N VAL A 129 -11.97 -10.98 15.98
CA VAL A 129 -11.41 -9.70 15.50
C VAL A 129 -10.06 -9.90 14.80
N LEU A 130 -9.30 -10.94 15.18
CA LEU A 130 -8.07 -11.29 14.48
C LEU A 130 -8.32 -11.70 13.03
N GLY A 131 -9.52 -12.20 12.72
CA GLY A 131 -9.94 -12.45 11.34
C GLY A 131 -9.97 -11.17 10.51
N VAL A 132 -10.41 -10.04 11.09
CA VAL A 132 -10.37 -8.72 10.43
C VAL A 132 -8.93 -8.31 10.15
N THR A 133 -8.05 -8.40 11.15
CA THR A 133 -6.62 -8.12 10.99
C THR A 133 -6.00 -8.98 9.89
N ALA A 134 -6.32 -10.28 9.85
CA ALA A 134 -5.79 -11.20 8.85
C ALA A 134 -6.22 -10.82 7.43
N VAL A 135 -7.50 -10.48 7.23
CA VAL A 135 -8.02 -10.02 5.93
C VAL A 135 -7.31 -8.73 5.50
N LEU A 136 -7.17 -7.74 6.40
CA LEU A 136 -6.50 -6.48 6.09
C LEU A 136 -5.02 -6.70 5.75
N LEU A 137 -4.32 -7.58 6.46
CA LEU A 137 -2.95 -7.99 6.14
C LEU A 137 -2.84 -8.63 4.76
N LEU A 138 -3.78 -9.51 4.39
CA LEU A 138 -3.81 -10.10 3.05
C LEU A 138 -4.01 -9.04 1.97
N LEU A 139 -4.85 -8.03 2.20
CA LEU A 139 -5.02 -6.89 1.30
C LEU A 139 -3.73 -6.04 1.18
N MET A 140 -2.97 -5.87 2.26
CA MET A 140 -1.65 -5.21 2.20
C MET A 140 -0.65 -6.03 1.38
N ILE A 141 -0.60 -7.36 1.58
CA ILE A 141 0.29 -8.26 0.84
C ILE A 141 -0.08 -8.27 -0.66
N ALA A 142 -1.37 -8.26 -1.00
CA ALA A 142 -1.84 -8.18 -2.40
C ALA A 142 -1.44 -6.85 -3.10
N GLN A 143 -1.09 -5.83 -2.32
CA GLN A 143 -0.61 -4.55 -2.82
C GLN A 143 0.91 -4.46 -2.93
N PHE A 144 1.65 -5.53 -2.61
CA PHE A 144 3.10 -5.49 -2.63
C PHE A 144 3.64 -5.05 -4.00
N PRO A 145 4.50 -4.02 -4.07
CA PRO A 145 4.98 -3.46 -5.32
C PRO A 145 6.07 -4.35 -5.93
N THR A 146 5.70 -5.22 -6.87
CA THR A 146 6.66 -6.04 -7.63
C THR A 146 7.17 -5.28 -8.86
N ALA A 147 8.41 -5.56 -9.28
CA ALA A 147 9.03 -4.88 -10.43
C ALA A 147 8.15 -4.99 -11.69
N THR A 148 7.63 -6.18 -11.99
CA THR A 148 6.74 -6.43 -13.13
C THR A 148 5.46 -5.59 -13.08
N ARG A 149 4.87 -5.39 -11.88
CA ARG A 149 3.64 -4.60 -11.73
C ARG A 149 3.91 -3.10 -11.96
N ILE A 150 5.08 -2.63 -11.54
CA ILE A 150 5.52 -1.25 -11.74
C ILE A 150 5.80 -0.99 -13.23
N GLU A 151 6.53 -1.90 -13.89
CA GLU A 151 6.84 -1.83 -15.31
C GLU A 151 5.57 -1.78 -16.16
N HIS A 152 4.64 -2.73 -15.96
CA HIS A 152 3.36 -2.74 -16.69
C HIS A 152 2.52 -1.49 -16.44
N TRP A 153 2.50 -0.97 -15.21
CA TRP A 153 1.77 0.26 -14.92
C TRP A 153 2.40 1.48 -15.62
N LEU A 154 3.73 1.58 -15.63
CA LEU A 154 4.45 2.63 -16.36
C LEU A 154 4.18 2.56 -17.87
N GLU A 155 4.33 1.38 -18.46
CA GLU A 155 4.09 1.14 -19.89
C GLU A 155 2.66 1.56 -20.28
N THR A 156 1.66 1.12 -19.50
CA THR A 156 0.25 1.48 -19.74
C THR A 156 0.06 2.99 -19.75
N ARG A 157 0.60 3.71 -18.75
CA ARG A 157 0.46 5.16 -18.65
C ARG A 157 1.20 5.92 -19.75
N MET A 158 2.38 5.45 -20.15
CA MET A 158 3.14 6.07 -21.25
C MET A 158 2.42 5.88 -22.60
N MET A 159 1.79 4.72 -22.83
CA MET A 159 0.99 4.47 -24.03
C MET A 159 -0.29 5.33 -24.08
N GLU A 160 -0.98 5.48 -22.96
CA GLU A 160 -2.15 6.38 -22.85
C GLU A 160 -1.75 7.82 -23.19
N GLN A 161 -0.64 8.32 -22.63
CA GLN A 161 -0.14 9.67 -22.93
C GLN A 161 0.29 9.86 -24.39
N ALA A 162 0.80 8.81 -25.05
CA ALA A 162 1.16 8.87 -26.47
C ALA A 162 -0.07 8.94 -27.38
N THR A 163 -1.20 8.38 -26.93
CA THR A 163 -2.48 8.39 -27.65
C THR A 163 -3.16 9.75 -27.53
N ASP A 164 -3.19 10.34 -26.33
CA ASP A 164 -3.78 11.68 -26.08
C ASP A 164 -3.03 12.84 -26.75
N ARG A 165 -1.83 12.60 -27.30
CA ARG A 165 -1.06 13.60 -28.06
C ARG A 165 -1.49 13.76 -29.53
N ARG A 166 -2.35 12.88 -30.05
CA ARG A 166 -2.81 12.91 -31.45
C ARG A 166 -4.16 13.58 -31.57
#